data_AF-A0A1J6JPX4-F1
#
_entry.id   AF-A0A1J6JPX4-F1
#
_cell.length_a   1.000
_cell.length_b   1.000
_cell.length_c   1.000
_cell.angle_alpha   90.00
_cell.angle_beta   90.00
_cell.angle_gamma   90.00
#
_symmetry.space_group_name_H-M   'P 1'
#
loop_
_entity.id
_entity.type
_entity.pdbx_description
1 polymer ?
#
loop_
_entity_poly.entity_id
_entity_poly.type
_entity_poly.pdbx_seq_one_letter_code
_entity_poly.pdbx_strand_id
1 'polypeptide(L)'
;MEVEVKLKLPDSAAHQKVLSLFSPYHAKTHHQRNTFFDGASGELSSRRAVLRLRFYENSENVKCMVCLKAKAVIIDGVSRVEEDEEEFDPKIGYECVSNPRKLMEVKSRVLKRAKEEFGVAEGGFIGLGGFKNVRNVFEWNGVELEVDETMYDFGTCYEIECESTEPEKVKAMIEALLKENDIDYSYSEVSKFATFRAGKLP
;
A
#
# COMPACT_ATOMS: atom_id res chain seq x y z
N MET A 1 4.00 15.03 1.07
CA MET A 1 2.73 14.45 1.57
C MET A 1 2.07 13.82 0.37
N GLU A 2 1.92 12.51 0.40
CA GLU A 2 1.21 11.73 -0.62
C GLU A 2 -0.29 11.93 -0.41
N VAL A 3 -1.02 12.12 -1.52
CA VAL A 3 -2.47 12.32 -1.52
C VAL A 3 -3.07 11.46 -2.61
N GLU A 4 -3.97 10.56 -2.23
CA GLU A 4 -4.56 9.57 -3.14
C GLU A 4 -6.07 9.44 -2.91
N VAL A 5 -6.81 9.22 -3.99
CA VAL A 5 -8.17 8.71 -3.95
C VAL A 5 -8.11 7.22 -3.60
N LYS A 6 -9.01 6.73 -2.75
CA LYS A 6 -9.14 5.32 -2.36
C LYS A 6 -10.61 4.90 -2.32
N LEU A 7 -11.01 4.08 -3.29
CA LEU A 7 -12.34 3.50 -3.37
C LEU A 7 -12.26 1.99 -3.15
N LYS A 8 -13.22 1.43 -2.45
CA LYS A 8 -13.39 -0.01 -2.24
C LYS A 8 -14.43 -0.56 -3.21
N LEU A 9 -14.08 -1.62 -3.91
CA LEU A 9 -15.00 -2.42 -4.70
C LEU A 9 -15.58 -3.55 -3.83
N PRO A 10 -16.87 -3.91 -3.99
CA PRO A 10 -17.54 -4.83 -3.07
C PRO A 10 -17.04 -6.27 -3.20
N ASP A 11 -16.70 -6.70 -4.41
CA ASP A 11 -16.37 -8.09 -4.70
C ASP A 11 -15.51 -8.25 -5.97
N SER A 12 -15.18 -9.51 -6.28
CA SER A 12 -14.39 -9.89 -7.44
C SER A 12 -15.10 -9.60 -8.77
N ALA A 13 -16.43 -9.62 -8.82
CA ALA A 13 -17.18 -9.33 -10.04
C ALA A 13 -17.08 -7.85 -10.41
N ALA A 14 -17.24 -6.96 -9.42
CA ALA A 14 -17.01 -5.52 -9.59
C ALA A 14 -15.56 -5.24 -10.02
N HIS A 15 -14.58 -5.89 -9.39
CA HIS A 15 -13.17 -5.80 -9.77
C HIS A 15 -12.93 -6.24 -11.23
N GLN A 16 -13.47 -7.38 -11.67
CA GLN A 16 -13.31 -7.85 -13.04
C GLN A 16 -13.98 -6.93 -14.07
N LYS A 17 -15.12 -6.32 -13.73
CA LYS A 17 -15.75 -5.29 -14.57
C LYS A 17 -14.82 -4.08 -14.75
N VAL A 18 -14.23 -3.59 -13.66
CA VAL A 18 -13.26 -2.47 -13.68
C VAL A 18 -12.05 -2.81 -14.53
N LEU A 19 -11.43 -3.99 -14.35
CA LEU A 19 -10.29 -4.41 -15.17
C LEU A 19 -10.66 -4.49 -16.65
N SER A 20 -11.85 -4.99 -16.98
CA SER A 20 -12.32 -5.08 -18.36
C SER A 20 -12.51 -3.70 -18.98
N LEU A 21 -13.10 -2.76 -18.23
CA LEU A 21 -13.34 -1.38 -18.66
C LEU A 21 -12.03 -0.64 -18.93
N PHE A 22 -11.03 -0.84 -18.07
CA PHE A 22 -9.73 -0.19 -18.22
C PHE A 22 -8.72 -0.94 -19.11
N SER A 23 -9.07 -2.13 -19.62
CA SER A 23 -8.14 -2.95 -20.42
C SER A 23 -7.44 -2.21 -21.58
N PRO A 24 -8.07 -1.26 -22.31
CA PRO A 24 -7.38 -0.53 -23.38
C PRO A 24 -6.29 0.42 -22.88
N TYR A 25 -6.29 0.73 -21.58
CA TYR A 25 -5.40 1.69 -20.92
C TYR A 25 -4.34 1.01 -20.06
N HIS A 26 -4.22 -0.33 -20.14
CA HIS A 26 -3.30 -1.09 -19.30
C HIS A 26 -1.84 -0.71 -19.59
N ALA A 27 -1.10 -0.39 -18.54
CA ALA A 27 0.31 -0.04 -18.60
C ALA A 27 1.20 -1.14 -18.02
N LYS A 28 0.87 -1.64 -16.82
CA LYS A 28 1.73 -2.58 -16.07
C LYS A 28 0.91 -3.37 -15.03
N THR A 29 1.37 -4.58 -14.72
CA THR A 29 0.85 -5.38 -13.60
C THR A 29 2.00 -5.71 -12.64
N HIS A 30 1.83 -5.32 -11.38
CA HIS A 30 2.81 -5.56 -10.32
C HIS A 30 2.32 -6.64 -9.38
N HIS A 31 3.15 -7.64 -9.12
CA HIS A 31 2.91 -8.63 -8.08
C HIS A 31 3.70 -8.23 -6.84
N GLN A 32 3.00 -7.66 -5.87
CA GLN A 32 3.58 -7.09 -4.68
C GLN A 32 3.46 -8.05 -3.50
N ARG A 33 4.55 -8.21 -2.76
CA ARG A 33 4.54 -8.79 -1.42
C ARG A 33 4.89 -7.70 -0.42
N ASN A 34 3.94 -7.37 0.45
CA ASN A 34 4.10 -6.33 1.46
C ASN A 34 4.40 -7.00 2.80
N THR A 35 5.53 -6.65 3.43
CA THR A 35 5.93 -7.12 4.76
C THR A 35 6.13 -5.93 5.68
N PHE A 36 5.70 -6.06 6.93
CA PHE A 36 5.63 -4.93 7.87
C PHE A 36 6.46 -5.17 9.11
N PHE A 37 6.95 -4.08 9.67
CA PHE A 37 7.85 -4.09 10.81
C PHE A 37 7.43 -3.01 11.81
N ASP A 38 7.69 -3.28 13.08
CA ASP A 38 7.57 -2.32 14.17
C ASP A 38 8.76 -2.46 15.11
N GLY A 39 8.99 -1.52 16.00
CA GLY A 39 9.88 -1.73 17.12
C GLY A 39 9.29 -2.75 18.10
N ALA A 40 10.16 -3.40 18.88
CA ALA A 40 9.78 -4.45 19.81
C ALA A 40 8.73 -4.02 20.86
N SER A 41 8.57 -2.72 21.10
CA SER A 41 7.62 -2.14 22.06
C SER A 41 6.43 -1.44 21.37
N GLY A 42 6.28 -1.56 20.04
CA GLY A 42 5.23 -0.87 19.28
C GLY A 42 5.50 0.61 19.06
N GLU A 43 6.77 1.00 18.94
CA GLU A 43 7.22 2.39 18.82
C GLU A 43 6.63 3.11 17.59
N LEU A 44 6.51 2.42 16.44
CA LEU A 44 5.90 3.00 15.24
C LEU A 44 4.39 3.06 15.37
N SER A 45 3.74 1.93 15.72
CA SER A 45 2.27 1.85 15.77
C SER A 45 1.67 2.79 16.81
N SER A 46 2.29 2.94 17.99
CA SER A 46 1.87 3.89 19.03
C SER A 46 1.87 5.35 18.56
N ARG A 47 2.60 5.65 17.48
CA ARG A 47 2.71 6.97 16.87
C ARG A 47 2.10 7.04 15.47
N ARG A 48 1.24 6.08 15.12
CA ARG A 48 0.56 5.98 13.82
C ARG A 48 1.55 5.99 12.64
N ALA A 49 2.65 5.26 12.79
CA ALA A 49 3.61 5.01 11.74
C ALA A 49 3.66 3.54 11.35
N VAL A 50 4.00 3.29 10.09
CA VAL A 50 4.04 1.97 9.47
C VAL A 50 5.32 1.88 8.66
N LEU A 51 6.18 0.93 9.01
CA LEU A 51 7.36 0.58 8.22
C LEU A 51 7.07 -0.67 7.39
N ARG A 52 7.33 -0.59 6.09
CA ARG A 52 7.06 -1.65 5.12
C ARG A 52 8.27 -1.92 4.24
N LEU A 53 8.56 -3.20 4.02
CA LEU A 53 9.31 -3.65 2.84
C LEU A 53 8.32 -4.20 1.81
N ARG A 54 8.34 -3.66 0.60
CA ARG A 54 7.53 -4.13 -0.54
C ARG A 54 8.44 -4.76 -1.58
N PHE A 55 8.18 -6.01 -1.91
CA PHE A 55 8.86 -6.73 -2.99
C PHE A 55 7.98 -6.77 -4.24
N TYR A 56 8.57 -6.55 -5.40
CA TYR A 56 7.96 -6.75 -6.71
C TYR A 56 8.50 -8.07 -7.28
N GLU A 57 7.71 -9.14 -7.19
CA GLU A 57 8.19 -10.53 -7.39
C GLU A 57 8.07 -11.01 -8.85
N ASN A 58 7.30 -10.35 -9.71
CA ASN A 58 7.07 -10.76 -11.10
C ASN A 58 7.95 -10.05 -12.14
N SER A 59 8.85 -9.15 -11.72
CA SER A 59 9.79 -8.51 -12.64
C SER A 59 11.01 -9.40 -12.91
N GLU A 60 11.61 -9.29 -14.10
CA GLU A 60 12.86 -10.00 -14.46
C GLU A 60 13.95 -9.82 -13.39
N ASN A 61 13.97 -8.64 -12.75
CA ASN A 61 14.75 -8.36 -11.57
C ASN A 61 13.80 -8.01 -10.42
N VAL A 62 13.82 -8.81 -9.35
CA VAL A 62 13.05 -8.50 -8.13
C VAL A 62 13.46 -7.11 -7.63
N LYS A 63 12.49 -6.24 -7.36
CA LYS A 63 12.72 -4.93 -6.72
C LYS A 63 12.25 -4.97 -5.28
N CYS A 64 12.90 -4.22 -4.40
CA CYS A 64 12.46 -4.02 -3.04
C CYS A 64 12.45 -2.53 -2.71
N MET A 65 11.40 -2.07 -2.04
CA MET A 65 11.27 -0.69 -1.55
C MET A 65 11.08 -0.73 -0.05
N VAL A 66 11.77 0.16 0.67
CA VAL A 66 11.49 0.43 2.08
C VAL A 66 10.71 1.73 2.19
N CYS A 67 9.58 1.68 2.88
CA CYS A 67 8.65 2.79 2.99
C CYS A 67 8.24 3.00 4.44
N LEU A 68 8.33 4.24 4.91
CA LEU A 68 7.79 4.69 6.19
C LEU A 68 6.62 5.63 5.92
N LYS A 69 5.42 5.19 6.28
CA LYS A 69 4.20 6.02 6.28
C LYS A 69 3.88 6.47 7.68
N ALA A 70 3.57 7.75 7.89
CA ALA A 70 3.19 8.30 9.18
C ALA A 70 1.99 9.25 9.08
N LYS A 71 1.22 9.34 10.18
CA LYS A 71 0.11 10.29 10.34
C LYS A 71 -0.95 10.19 9.22
N ALA A 72 -1.20 8.99 8.73
CA ALA A 72 -2.20 8.76 7.71
C ALA A 72 -3.60 9.16 8.19
N VAL A 73 -4.35 9.85 7.32
CA VAL A 73 -5.75 10.21 7.51
C VAL A 73 -6.50 9.86 6.24
N ILE A 74 -7.64 9.16 6.37
CA ILE A 74 -8.52 8.83 5.25
C ILE A 74 -9.90 9.39 5.58
N ILE A 75 -10.40 10.28 4.74
CA ILE A 75 -11.71 10.94 4.89
C ILE A 75 -12.34 11.02 3.50
N ASP A 76 -13.59 10.60 3.38
CA ASP A 76 -14.39 10.69 2.15
C ASP A 76 -13.68 10.17 0.89
N GLY A 77 -13.02 9.01 1.05
CA GLY A 77 -12.30 8.33 -0.04
C GLY A 77 -11.00 9.01 -0.45
N VAL A 78 -10.46 9.95 0.35
CA VAL A 78 -9.18 10.60 0.09
C VAL A 78 -8.22 10.37 1.26
N SER A 79 -7.11 9.70 0.96
CA SER A 79 -6.01 9.44 1.88
C SER A 79 -4.94 10.51 1.77
N ARG A 80 -4.42 10.94 2.92
CA ARG A 80 -3.31 11.88 3.03
C ARG A 80 -2.30 11.31 4.02
N VAL A 81 -1.04 11.21 3.62
CA VAL A 81 -0.01 10.56 4.44
C VAL A 81 1.36 11.20 4.25
N GLU A 82 2.13 11.27 5.35
CA GLU A 82 3.56 11.54 5.26
C GLU A 82 4.25 10.24 4.85
N GLU A 83 4.67 10.16 3.60
CA GLU A 83 5.42 9.03 3.08
C GLU A 83 6.88 9.41 2.87
N ASP A 84 7.75 8.45 3.18
CA ASP A 84 9.15 8.47 2.81
C ASP A 84 9.56 7.08 2.34
N GLU A 85 9.92 6.97 1.06
CA GLU A 85 10.25 5.72 0.40
C GLU A 85 11.65 5.81 -0.25
N GLU A 86 12.36 4.69 -0.27
CA GLU A 86 13.59 4.53 -1.03
C GLU A 86 13.75 3.10 -1.55
N GLU A 87 14.51 2.96 -2.64
CA GLU A 87 14.90 1.65 -3.16
C GLU A 87 15.80 0.93 -2.16
N PHE A 88 15.59 -0.37 -2.03
CA PHE A 88 16.25 -1.23 -1.07
C PHE A 88 16.80 -2.46 -1.79
N ASP A 89 18.01 -2.92 -1.42
CA ASP A 89 18.55 -4.14 -2.01
C ASP A 89 17.63 -5.33 -1.68
N PRO A 90 17.10 -6.06 -2.68
CA PRO A 90 16.17 -7.15 -2.45
C PRO A 90 16.75 -8.30 -1.62
N LYS A 91 18.04 -8.62 -1.76
CA LYS A 91 18.70 -9.67 -0.97
C LYS A 91 18.76 -9.27 0.49
N ILE A 92 19.16 -8.02 0.77
CA ILE A 92 19.12 -7.46 2.13
C ILE A 92 17.69 -7.45 2.66
N GLY A 93 16.71 -7.08 1.82
CA GLY A 93 15.29 -7.11 2.15
C GLY A 93 14.83 -8.48 2.65
N TYR A 94 15.12 -9.55 1.90
CA TYR A 94 14.76 -10.92 2.30
C TYR A 94 15.49 -11.38 3.58
N GLU A 95 16.74 -10.98 3.75
CA GLU A 95 17.46 -11.22 5.00
C GLU A 95 16.80 -10.50 6.19
N CYS A 96 16.32 -9.28 5.99
CA CYS A 96 15.59 -8.51 7.01
C CYS A 96 14.21 -9.11 7.31
N VAL A 97 13.52 -9.66 6.32
CA VAL A 97 12.27 -10.41 6.56
C VAL A 97 12.55 -11.65 7.43
N SER A 98 13.66 -12.36 7.16
CA SER A 98 14.04 -13.57 7.91
C SER A 98 14.58 -13.25 9.30
N ASN A 99 15.28 -12.12 9.46
CA ASN A 99 15.81 -11.61 10.72
C ASN A 99 15.58 -10.08 10.81
N PRO A 100 14.43 -9.64 11.35
CA PRO A 100 14.05 -8.23 11.43
C PRO A 100 15.08 -7.32 12.11
N ARG A 101 15.89 -7.85 13.04
CA ARG A 101 16.93 -7.06 13.72
C ARG A 101 17.98 -6.50 12.77
N LYS A 102 18.20 -7.13 11.61
CA LYS A 102 19.14 -6.62 10.58
C LYS A 102 18.77 -5.22 10.08
N LEU A 103 17.50 -4.81 10.16
CA LEU A 103 17.06 -3.45 9.83
C LEU A 103 17.77 -2.37 10.68
N MET A 104 18.30 -2.73 11.85
CA MET A 104 19.09 -1.81 12.69
C MET A 104 20.44 -1.46 12.05
N GLU A 105 21.01 -2.39 11.28
CA GLU A 105 22.38 -2.35 10.76
C GLU A 105 22.45 -1.77 9.33
N VAL A 106 21.35 -1.83 8.58
CA VAL A 106 21.32 -1.38 7.19
C VAL A 106 21.39 0.15 7.11
N LYS A 107 22.27 0.64 6.22
CA LYS A 107 22.35 2.06 5.88
C LYS A 107 21.21 2.42 4.93
N SER A 108 20.23 3.13 5.46
CA SER A 108 19.00 3.51 4.78
C SER A 108 18.51 4.81 5.39
N ARG A 109 18.10 5.77 4.55
CA ARG A 109 17.60 7.07 5.02
C ARG A 109 16.25 6.89 5.73
N VAL A 110 15.40 6.04 5.19
CA VAL A 110 14.07 5.72 5.75
C VAL A 110 14.20 4.98 7.09
N LEU A 111 15.09 3.99 7.19
CA LEU A 111 15.33 3.26 8.45
C LEU A 111 16.02 4.15 9.49
N LYS A 112 16.92 5.05 9.07
CA LYS A 112 17.49 6.06 9.97
C LYS A 112 16.39 6.94 10.55
N ARG A 113 15.48 7.46 9.71
CA ARG A 113 14.32 8.24 10.14
C ARG A 113 13.43 7.45 11.10
N ALA A 114 13.11 6.19 10.80
CA ALA A 114 12.33 5.34 11.68
C ALA A 114 12.97 5.20 13.08
N LYS A 115 14.29 5.01 13.15
CA LYS A 115 15.02 4.90 14.43
C LYS A 115 15.04 6.23 15.20
N GLU A 116 15.40 7.32 14.53
CA GLU A 116 15.61 8.62 15.18
C GLU A 116 14.29 9.34 15.52
N GLU A 117 13.34 9.38 14.59
CA GLU A 117 12.08 10.11 14.78
C GLU A 117 11.11 9.35 15.68
N PHE A 118 11.08 8.02 15.60
CA PHE A 118 10.11 7.18 16.31
C PHE A 118 10.70 6.41 17.50
N GLY A 119 12.03 6.40 17.67
CA GLY A 119 12.68 5.90 18.88
C GLY A 119 12.91 4.38 18.88
N VAL A 120 12.96 3.72 17.73
CA VAL A 120 13.31 2.29 17.66
C VAL A 120 14.76 2.10 18.09
N ALA A 121 14.96 1.55 19.29
CA ALA A 121 16.25 1.46 19.98
C ALA A 121 16.72 -0.01 20.14
N GLU A 122 17.35 -0.36 21.28
CA GLU A 122 18.06 -1.63 21.48
C GLU A 122 17.21 -2.90 21.31
N GLY A 123 15.90 -2.82 21.56
CA GLY A 123 14.97 -3.93 21.29
C GLY A 123 14.90 -4.34 19.81
N GLY A 124 15.27 -3.40 18.92
CA GLY A 124 15.29 -3.57 17.47
C GLY A 124 13.90 -3.69 16.87
N PHE A 125 13.88 -3.99 15.56
CA PHE A 125 12.65 -4.26 14.83
C PHE A 125 12.18 -5.71 15.03
N ILE A 126 10.88 -5.89 14.98
CA ILE A 126 10.18 -7.18 14.86
C ILE A 126 9.40 -7.23 13.54
N GLY A 127 9.22 -8.44 13.01
CA GLY A 127 8.37 -8.67 11.84
C GLY A 127 6.92 -8.88 12.24
N LEU A 128 6.01 -8.15 11.62
CA LEU A 128 4.57 -8.26 11.86
C LEU A 128 3.88 -9.25 10.91
N GLY A 129 4.60 -9.79 9.94
CA GLY A 129 4.03 -10.53 8.81
C GLY A 129 3.67 -9.61 7.66
N GLY A 130 2.72 -10.03 6.81
CA GLY A 130 2.41 -9.32 5.59
C GLY A 130 1.31 -9.96 4.76
N PHE A 131 1.10 -9.42 3.56
CA PHE A 131 0.10 -9.88 2.61
C PHE A 131 0.57 -9.66 1.17
N LYS A 132 -0.12 -10.30 0.22
CA LYS A 132 0.12 -10.14 -1.22
C LYS A 132 -0.86 -9.14 -1.80
N ASN A 133 -0.44 -8.44 -2.85
CA ASN A 133 -1.29 -7.56 -3.62
C ASN A 133 -0.94 -7.68 -5.10
N VAL A 134 -1.94 -7.87 -5.96
CA VAL A 134 -1.79 -7.72 -7.40
C VAL A 134 -2.31 -6.34 -7.77
N ARG A 135 -1.44 -5.52 -8.35
CA ARG A 135 -1.78 -4.16 -8.76
C ARG A 135 -1.75 -4.05 -10.27
N ASN A 136 -2.89 -3.77 -10.88
CA ASN A 136 -2.98 -3.40 -12.29
C ASN A 136 -2.96 -1.88 -12.39
N VAL A 137 -2.11 -1.36 -13.26
CA VAL A 137 -1.95 0.07 -13.44
C VAL A 137 -2.38 0.48 -14.83
N PHE A 138 -3.15 1.55 -14.90
CA PHE A 138 -3.77 2.06 -16.12
C PHE A 138 -3.49 3.55 -16.30
N GLU A 139 -3.17 3.95 -17.53
CA GLU A 139 -3.02 5.35 -17.91
C GLU A 139 -4.33 5.84 -18.54
N TRP A 140 -5.17 6.50 -17.76
CA TRP A 140 -6.52 6.87 -18.17
C TRP A 140 -6.79 8.35 -17.89
N ASN A 141 -7.28 9.07 -18.89
CA ASN A 141 -7.64 10.50 -18.78
C ASN A 141 -6.56 11.38 -18.14
N GLY A 142 -5.28 11.07 -18.40
CA GLY A 142 -4.14 11.82 -17.88
C GLY A 142 -3.79 11.54 -16.42
N VAL A 143 -4.34 10.48 -15.81
CA VAL A 143 -3.97 10.00 -14.47
C VAL A 143 -3.48 8.55 -14.50
N GLU A 144 -2.72 8.16 -13.49
CA GLU A 144 -2.32 6.77 -13.24
C GLU A 144 -3.30 6.15 -12.23
N LEU A 145 -4.14 5.24 -12.70
CA LEU A 145 -5.07 4.46 -11.86
C LEU A 145 -4.41 3.16 -11.44
N GLU A 146 -4.54 2.83 -10.17
CA GLU A 146 -4.08 1.55 -9.60
C GLU A 146 -5.31 0.75 -9.15
N VAL A 147 -5.53 -0.42 -9.74
CA VAL A 147 -6.61 -1.34 -9.35
C VAL A 147 -5.98 -2.53 -8.65
N ASP A 148 -6.32 -2.67 -7.37
CA ASP A 148 -5.70 -3.59 -6.44
C ASP A 148 -6.59 -4.79 -6.12
N GLU A 149 -5.98 -5.96 -6.13
CA GLU A 149 -6.48 -7.19 -5.54
C GLU A 149 -5.55 -7.58 -4.37
N THR A 150 -5.99 -7.30 -3.15
CA THR A 150 -5.20 -7.56 -1.94
C THR A 150 -5.63 -8.87 -1.28
N MET A 151 -4.72 -9.83 -1.22
CA MET A 151 -4.97 -11.16 -0.66
C MET A 151 -4.40 -11.28 0.76
N TYR A 152 -5.29 -11.33 1.74
CA TYR A 152 -4.98 -11.66 3.13
C TYR A 152 -5.29 -13.14 3.41
N ASP A 153 -4.83 -13.66 4.55
CA ASP A 153 -5.14 -15.02 4.98
C ASP A 153 -6.65 -15.21 5.30
N PHE A 154 -7.36 -14.12 5.59
CA PHE A 154 -8.78 -14.11 5.96
C PHE A 154 -9.70 -13.63 4.83
N GLY A 155 -9.20 -13.45 3.61
CA GLY A 155 -9.99 -13.08 2.44
C GLY A 155 -9.31 -12.06 1.53
N THR A 156 -10.03 -11.64 0.50
CA THR A 156 -9.53 -10.72 -0.53
C THR A 156 -10.30 -9.40 -0.50
N CYS A 157 -9.60 -8.28 -0.60
CA CYS A 157 -10.19 -6.96 -0.81
C CYS A 157 -9.82 -6.41 -2.18
N TYR A 158 -10.67 -5.54 -2.70
CA TYR A 158 -10.52 -4.90 -4.00
C TYR A 158 -10.61 -3.39 -3.85
N GLU A 159 -9.64 -2.66 -4.39
CA GLU A 159 -9.59 -1.20 -4.28
C GLU A 159 -9.17 -0.54 -5.59
N ILE A 160 -9.61 0.70 -5.78
CA ILE A 160 -9.09 1.62 -6.81
C ILE A 160 -8.37 2.75 -6.08
N GLU A 161 -7.11 2.96 -6.42
CA GLU A 161 -6.28 4.04 -5.91
C GLU A 161 -5.85 4.98 -7.06
N CYS A 162 -5.72 6.26 -6.77
CA CYS A 162 -5.17 7.23 -7.72
C CYS A 162 -4.49 8.38 -6.98
N GLU A 163 -3.16 8.46 -7.06
CA GLU A 163 -2.42 9.60 -6.53
C GLU A 163 -2.71 10.86 -7.37
N SER A 164 -3.01 11.98 -6.72
CA SER A 164 -3.28 13.23 -7.43
C SER A 164 -3.13 14.48 -6.55
N THR A 165 -2.69 15.57 -7.17
CA THR A 165 -2.76 16.92 -6.59
C THR A 165 -4.16 17.52 -6.66
N GLU A 166 -5.07 16.95 -7.44
CA GLU A 166 -6.48 17.34 -7.59
C GLU A 166 -7.43 16.20 -7.16
N PRO A 167 -7.35 15.68 -5.92
CA PRO A 167 -8.02 14.43 -5.52
C PRO A 167 -9.54 14.47 -5.68
N GLU A 168 -10.21 15.59 -5.40
CA GLU A 168 -11.68 15.67 -5.51
C GLU A 168 -12.16 15.59 -6.97
N LYS A 169 -11.40 16.20 -7.89
CA LYS A 169 -11.71 16.16 -9.33
C LYS A 169 -11.50 14.76 -9.89
N VAL A 170 -10.37 14.13 -9.53
CA VAL A 170 -10.06 12.76 -9.95
C VAL A 170 -11.07 11.77 -9.35
N LYS A 171 -11.40 11.92 -8.06
CA LYS A 171 -12.43 11.11 -7.40
C LYS A 171 -13.76 11.22 -8.13
N ALA A 172 -14.27 12.43 -8.36
CA ALA A 172 -15.53 12.63 -9.08
C ALA A 172 -15.52 12.02 -10.49
N MET A 173 -14.38 12.07 -11.19
CA MET A 173 -14.21 11.46 -12.50
C MET A 173 -14.29 9.93 -12.44
N ILE A 174 -13.63 9.30 -11.45
CA ILE A 174 -13.69 7.84 -11.24
C ILE A 174 -15.10 7.43 -10.83
N GLU A 175 -15.71 8.13 -9.87
CA GLU A 175 -17.08 7.86 -9.40
C GLU A 175 -18.13 7.94 -10.52
N ALA A 176 -18.02 8.95 -11.40
CA ALA A 176 -18.90 9.09 -12.55
C ALA A 176 -18.79 7.88 -13.49
N LEU A 177 -17.54 7.46 -13.80
CA LEU A 177 -17.31 6.30 -14.65
C LEU A 177 -17.87 5.01 -14.03
N LEU A 178 -17.64 4.78 -12.73
CA LEU A 178 -18.16 3.60 -12.04
C LEU A 178 -19.70 3.57 -12.06
N LYS A 179 -20.33 4.72 -11.83
CA LYS A 179 -21.79 4.87 -11.86
C LYS A 179 -22.36 4.65 -13.26
N GLU A 180 -21.73 5.18 -14.30
CA GLU A 180 -22.15 5.00 -15.70
C GLU A 180 -22.10 3.53 -16.14
N ASN A 181 -21.23 2.73 -15.51
CA ASN A 181 -21.03 1.32 -15.83
C ASN A 181 -21.69 0.35 -14.83
N ASP A 182 -22.56 0.85 -13.93
CA ASP A 182 -23.27 0.04 -12.94
C ASP A 182 -22.30 -0.81 -12.09
N ILE A 183 -21.27 -0.13 -11.57
CA ILE A 183 -20.25 -0.70 -10.68
C ILE A 183 -20.39 -0.04 -9.31
N ASP A 184 -20.84 -0.84 -8.33
CA ASP A 184 -20.90 -0.43 -6.94
C ASP A 184 -19.51 -0.16 -6.38
N TYR A 185 -19.42 0.86 -5.51
CA TYR A 185 -18.21 1.18 -4.76
C TYR A 185 -18.57 1.84 -3.43
N SER A 186 -17.59 1.92 -2.54
CA SER A 186 -17.65 2.70 -1.30
C SER A 186 -16.33 3.41 -1.07
N TYR A 187 -16.29 4.35 -0.12
CA TYR A 187 -15.04 4.97 0.30
C TYR A 187 -14.25 4.02 1.19
N SER A 188 -12.97 3.83 0.90
CA SER A 188 -12.10 3.10 1.82
C SER A 188 -11.97 3.92 3.11
N GLU A 189 -12.38 3.35 4.25
CA GLU A 189 -12.26 4.01 5.57
C GLU A 189 -10.96 3.65 6.30
N VAL A 190 -10.34 2.53 5.91
CA VAL A 190 -9.14 1.97 6.54
C VAL A 190 -8.10 1.62 5.48
N SER A 191 -6.83 1.65 5.86
CA SER A 191 -5.74 1.23 4.97
C SER A 191 -5.63 -0.30 4.91
N LYS A 192 -5.01 -0.82 3.85
CA LYS A 192 -4.67 -2.25 3.72
C LYS A 192 -3.91 -2.80 4.95
N PHE A 193 -2.99 -2.01 5.51
CA PHE A 193 -2.27 -2.39 6.74
C PHE A 193 -3.19 -2.44 7.96
N ALA A 194 -4.11 -1.49 8.10
CA ALA A 194 -5.10 -1.51 9.19
C ALA A 194 -6.01 -2.74 9.09
N THR A 195 -6.49 -3.08 7.88
CA THR A 195 -7.24 -4.32 7.60
C THR A 195 -6.43 -5.56 7.98
N PHE A 196 -5.16 -5.64 7.55
CA PHE A 196 -4.25 -6.73 7.92
C PHE A 196 -4.13 -6.90 9.43
N ARG A 197 -3.92 -5.80 10.16
CA ARG A 197 -3.79 -5.83 11.64
C ARG A 197 -5.09 -6.18 12.35
N ALA A 198 -6.25 -5.86 11.76
CA ALA A 198 -7.55 -6.21 12.30
C ALA A 198 -7.88 -7.71 12.16
N GLY A 199 -7.23 -8.42 11.24
CA GLY A 199 -7.41 -9.87 11.07
C GLY A 199 -8.78 -10.28 10.50
N LYS A 200 -9.50 -9.34 9.87
CA LYS A 200 -10.82 -9.54 9.27
C LYS A 200 -11.06 -8.54 8.14
N LEU A 201 -11.96 -8.88 7.22
CA LEU A 201 -12.37 -7.99 6.15
C LEU A 201 -13.14 -6.77 6.71
N PRO A 202 -12.97 -5.58 6.11
CA PRO A 202 -13.70 -4.37 6.46
C PRO A 202 -15.11 -4.35 5.86
#